data_AF-A0AB35N217-F1
#
_entry.id   AF-A0AB35N217-F1
#
_cell.length_a   1.000
_cell.length_b   1.000
_cell.length_c   1.000
_cell.angle_alpha   90.00
_cell.angle_beta   90.00
_cell.angle_gamma   90.00
#
_symmetry.space_group_name_H-M   'P 1'
#
loop_
_entity.id
_entity.type
_entity.pdbx_description
1 polymer ?
#
loop_
_entity_poly.entity_id
_entity_poly.type
_entity_poly.pdbx_seq_one_letter_code
_entity_poly.pdbx_strand_id
1 'polypeptide(L)'
;MLHENWSFYLESHECLRMSEFPMYSDVSVIAEVLEGMGPLSFHNALPLKQEGAGDVVIPVVVRVGFYSRPQHPDFSESSFTHYHGGWLPDEIAALLSLSLGARFFAGDSIRDFDSYDNDPLGKPRFRSGVAPPISHIPTQRRILPEVCQSKDLRDVCFFNNFGKLSPAIAEKVIQCSRQYQNALWVAENNPELCWLMLISAIEIAANEWAKNDQVKLSDLETSYPEFYEELVKNDNQNILNLAAETFAPITKATSKFMKFCKEFSPKQLEQENSKGFKYTSTQLSKALGTIYNHRSKALHSGIPFPAPMCSYPDKYEGVYGQVPNQLGVYTKGATWVGSDIPMNLHLFHFLTREILLGWVKSLEPEG
;
A
#
# COMPACT_ATOMS: atom_id res chain seq x y z
N MET A 1 -3.27 5.17 -16.57
CA MET A 1 -2.65 6.14 -17.50
C MET A 1 -1.14 5.97 -17.57
N LEU A 2 -0.45 5.78 -16.43
CA LEU A 2 1.00 5.63 -16.41
C LEU A 2 1.47 4.41 -17.20
N HIS A 3 0.79 3.27 -17.04
CA HIS A 3 1.15 2.01 -17.73
C HIS A 3 1.16 2.17 -19.25
N GLU A 4 0.07 2.70 -19.81
CA GLU A 4 -0.06 2.98 -21.24
C GLU A 4 1.05 3.92 -21.73
N ASN A 5 1.24 5.05 -21.03
CA ASN A 5 2.31 6.00 -21.35
C ASN A 5 3.71 5.34 -21.35
N TRP A 6 3.95 4.44 -20.40
CA TRP A 6 5.19 3.68 -20.29
C TRP A 6 5.35 2.65 -21.41
N SER A 7 4.27 1.98 -21.81
CA SER A 7 4.27 1.05 -22.95
C SER A 7 4.67 1.77 -24.24
N PHE A 8 4.08 2.93 -24.51
CA PHE A 8 4.45 3.75 -25.67
C PHE A 8 5.92 4.20 -25.64
N TYR A 9 6.44 4.56 -24.47
CA TYR A 9 7.86 4.85 -24.29
C TYR A 9 8.74 3.64 -24.66
N LEU A 10 8.40 2.44 -24.20
CA LEU A 10 9.15 1.21 -24.52
C LEU A 10 9.10 0.86 -26.01
N GLU A 11 8.00 1.19 -26.69
CA GLU A 11 7.84 1.07 -28.13
C GLU A 11 8.55 2.18 -28.92
N SER A 12 9.37 3.01 -28.26
CA SER A 12 10.14 4.10 -28.89
C SER A 12 9.29 5.13 -29.63
N HIS A 13 8.08 5.39 -29.13
CA HIS A 13 7.26 6.49 -29.64
C HIS A 13 7.92 7.85 -29.35
N GLU A 14 7.59 8.86 -30.14
CA GLU A 14 8.06 10.22 -29.92
C GLU A 14 7.42 10.82 -28.64
N CYS A 15 8.23 11.50 -27.83
CA CYS A 15 7.74 12.23 -26.66
C CYS A 15 6.96 13.47 -27.14
N LEU A 16 5.67 13.51 -26.83
CA LEU A 16 4.76 14.57 -27.28
C LEU A 16 4.87 15.85 -26.44
N ARG A 17 5.12 15.70 -25.14
CA ARG A 17 5.33 16.80 -24.18
C ARG A 17 5.99 16.29 -22.92
N MET A 18 6.59 17.17 -22.13
CA MET A 18 7.01 16.86 -20.76
C MET A 18 6.38 17.82 -19.76
N SER A 19 6.18 17.36 -18.53
CA SER A 19 5.73 18.20 -17.42
C SER A 19 6.42 17.81 -16.11
N GLU A 20 6.60 18.77 -15.21
CA GLU A 20 7.11 18.56 -13.85
C GLU A 20 5.99 18.65 -12.83
N PHE A 21 5.92 17.66 -11.94
CA PHE A 21 4.92 17.57 -10.88
C PHE A 21 5.63 17.53 -9.53
N PRO A 22 5.24 18.38 -8.57
CA PRO A 22 5.75 18.31 -7.22
C PRO A 22 5.13 17.11 -6.50
N MET A 23 5.94 16.40 -5.73
CA MET A 23 5.47 15.36 -4.82
C MET A 23 5.57 15.91 -3.40
N TYR A 24 4.43 16.16 -2.77
CA TYR A 24 4.32 16.58 -1.39
C TYR A 24 4.60 15.42 -0.45
N SER A 25 5.35 15.68 0.62
CA SER A 25 5.68 14.68 1.65
C SER A 25 6.18 15.33 2.93
N ASP A 26 6.10 14.60 4.04
CA ASP A 26 6.71 14.94 5.32
C ASP A 26 8.11 14.35 5.51
N VAL A 27 8.69 13.72 4.49
CA VAL A 27 10.06 13.15 4.52
C VAL A 27 11.11 14.09 3.92
N SER A 28 12.36 13.82 4.25
CA SER A 28 13.52 14.28 3.47
C SER A 28 13.94 13.16 2.51
N VAL A 29 14.55 13.52 1.38
CA VAL A 29 15.07 12.53 0.42
C VAL A 29 16.54 12.79 0.12
N ILE A 30 17.26 11.71 -0.19
CA ILE A 30 18.65 11.75 -0.66
C ILE A 30 18.74 11.19 -2.08
N ALA A 31 19.81 11.61 -2.79
CA ALA A 31 20.07 11.29 -4.20
C ALA A 31 18.96 11.76 -5.15
N GLU A 32 19.10 11.41 -6.43
CA GLU A 32 18.17 11.65 -7.52
C GLU A 32 18.24 10.47 -8.50
N VAL A 33 17.19 10.28 -9.31
CA VAL A 33 17.13 9.22 -10.33
C VAL A 33 16.70 9.85 -11.64
N LEU A 34 17.68 10.18 -12.47
CA LEU A 34 17.47 10.95 -13.70
C LEU A 34 17.20 10.07 -14.93
N GLU A 35 17.63 8.81 -14.88
CA GLU A 35 17.53 7.84 -15.99
C GLU A 35 17.13 6.47 -15.45
N GLY A 36 16.76 5.54 -16.35
CA GLY A 36 16.44 4.15 -16.00
C GLY A 36 15.01 3.91 -15.50
N MET A 37 14.22 4.96 -15.25
CA MET A 37 12.82 4.86 -14.78
C MET A 37 11.80 5.16 -15.88
N GLY A 38 12.05 4.62 -17.08
CA GLY A 38 11.16 4.77 -18.23
C GLY A 38 10.89 6.23 -18.61
N PRO A 39 9.62 6.67 -18.71
CA PRO A 39 9.28 8.05 -19.05
C PRO A 39 9.46 9.03 -17.86
N LEU A 40 10.02 8.60 -16.74
CA LEU A 40 10.09 9.36 -15.48
C LEU A 40 11.53 9.72 -15.10
N SER A 41 11.70 10.89 -14.49
CA SER A 41 12.90 11.23 -13.72
C SER A 41 12.50 11.90 -12.40
N PHE A 42 13.23 11.57 -11.32
CA PHE A 42 12.98 11.99 -9.95
C PHE A 42 14.09 12.93 -9.49
N HIS A 43 13.75 14.19 -9.29
CA HIS A 43 14.67 15.26 -8.92
C HIS A 43 14.55 15.57 -7.44
N ASN A 44 15.69 15.66 -6.74
CA ASN A 44 15.70 16.09 -5.35
C ASN A 44 15.48 17.61 -5.28
N ALA A 45 14.39 18.03 -4.66
CA ALA A 45 14.02 19.44 -4.59
C ALA A 45 14.72 20.20 -3.47
N LEU A 46 15.42 19.50 -2.56
CA LEU A 46 16.17 20.07 -1.43
C LEU A 46 15.37 21.15 -0.66
N PRO A 47 14.15 20.85 -0.18
CA PRO A 47 13.31 21.84 0.48
C PRO A 47 13.96 22.32 1.78
N LEU A 48 13.90 23.63 2.03
CA LEU A 48 14.26 24.20 3.32
C LEU A 48 13.20 23.79 4.35
N LYS A 49 13.58 22.92 5.30
CA LYS A 49 12.69 22.39 6.33
C LYS A 49 13.21 22.71 7.71
N GLN A 50 12.30 23.10 8.61
CA GLN A 50 12.63 23.14 10.03
C GLN A 50 12.63 21.72 10.59
N GLU A 51 13.77 21.28 11.15
CA GLU A 51 13.87 19.95 11.75
C GLU A 51 12.79 19.73 12.82
N GLY A 52 12.14 18.57 12.78
CA GLY A 52 11.11 18.20 13.74
C GLY A 52 9.78 18.95 13.63
N ALA A 53 9.59 19.80 12.60
CA ALA A 53 8.36 20.56 12.43
C ALA A 53 7.21 19.76 11.80
N GLY A 54 7.45 18.58 11.22
CA GLY A 54 6.35 17.77 10.66
C GLY A 54 5.69 18.38 9.40
N ASP A 55 6.26 19.45 8.86
CA ASP A 55 5.75 20.13 7.69
C ASP A 55 5.78 19.22 6.46
N VAL A 56 4.67 19.29 5.70
CA VAL A 56 4.57 18.70 4.38
C VAL A 56 5.15 19.69 3.38
N VAL A 57 6.26 19.28 2.77
CA VAL A 57 7.04 20.07 1.80
C VAL A 57 7.09 19.34 0.46
N ILE A 58 7.80 19.89 -0.52
CA ILE A 58 8.04 19.22 -1.80
C ILE A 58 9.49 18.70 -1.78
N PRO A 59 9.76 17.45 -1.35
CA PRO A 59 11.11 16.90 -1.41
C PRO A 59 11.49 16.36 -2.79
N VAL A 60 10.51 16.04 -3.64
CA VAL A 60 10.76 15.47 -4.97
C VAL A 60 9.96 16.24 -6.01
N VAL A 61 10.59 16.55 -7.13
CA VAL A 61 9.90 16.96 -8.36
C VAL A 61 10.05 15.82 -9.36
N VAL A 62 8.93 15.31 -9.86
CA VAL A 62 8.94 14.26 -10.90
C VAL A 62 8.72 14.91 -12.24
N ARG A 63 9.66 14.69 -13.17
CA ARG A 63 9.47 15.05 -14.57
C ARG A 63 8.97 13.83 -15.33
N VAL A 64 7.89 14.03 -16.08
CA VAL A 64 7.19 13.00 -16.85
C VAL A 64 7.24 13.35 -18.32
N GLY A 65 7.74 12.43 -19.15
CA GLY A 65 7.54 12.45 -20.60
C GLY A 65 6.21 11.79 -20.98
N PHE A 66 5.40 12.46 -21.78
CA PHE A 66 4.12 11.95 -22.27
C PHE A 66 4.27 11.46 -23.70
N TYR A 67 4.01 10.17 -23.90
CA TYR A 67 4.11 9.42 -25.15
C TYR A 67 2.73 8.98 -25.65
N SER A 68 1.76 8.80 -24.73
CA SER A 68 0.37 8.46 -25.08
C SER A 68 -0.37 9.68 -25.63
N ARG A 69 -1.13 9.49 -26.72
CA ARG A 69 -2.04 10.51 -27.25
C ARG A 69 -3.30 10.62 -26.39
N PRO A 70 -3.95 11.80 -26.30
CA PRO A 70 -5.25 11.92 -25.64
C PRO A 70 -6.26 10.95 -26.26
N GLN A 71 -6.91 10.14 -25.42
CA GLN A 71 -7.99 9.29 -25.87
C GLN A 71 -9.26 10.11 -26.12
N HIS A 72 -10.06 9.68 -27.11
CA HIS A 72 -11.41 10.20 -27.33
C HIS A 72 -12.40 9.19 -26.74
N PRO A 73 -12.89 9.42 -25.50
CA PRO A 73 -13.77 8.48 -24.84
C PRO A 73 -15.11 8.37 -25.58
N ASP A 74 -15.65 7.16 -25.63
CA ASP A 74 -17.04 6.95 -26.01
C ASP A 74 -17.95 7.31 -24.83
N PHE A 75 -18.91 8.19 -25.08
CA PHE A 75 -19.87 8.66 -24.09
C PHE A 75 -21.23 7.94 -24.18
N SER A 76 -21.32 6.86 -24.96
CA SER A 76 -22.52 6.04 -25.08
C SER A 76 -22.88 5.29 -23.79
N GLU A 77 -21.86 4.86 -23.03
CA GLU A 77 -22.03 4.10 -21.79
C GLU A 77 -21.03 4.54 -20.70
N SER A 78 -21.39 4.30 -19.44
CA SER A 78 -20.47 4.50 -18.32
C SER A 78 -19.43 3.37 -18.29
N SER A 79 -18.15 3.73 -18.28
CA SER A 79 -17.04 2.79 -18.08
C SER A 79 -16.25 3.17 -16.84
N PHE A 80 -16.00 2.19 -15.97
CA PHE A 80 -15.12 2.33 -14.80
C PHE A 80 -13.76 1.66 -15.04
N THR A 81 -13.51 1.21 -16.27
CA THR A 81 -12.25 0.58 -16.68
C THR A 81 -11.12 1.59 -16.51
N HIS A 82 -10.04 1.21 -15.83
CA HIS A 82 -8.91 2.08 -15.46
C HIS A 82 -9.22 3.21 -14.46
N TYR A 83 -10.43 3.28 -13.90
CA TYR A 83 -10.76 4.29 -12.90
C TYR A 83 -10.17 3.94 -11.54
N HIS A 84 -9.36 4.84 -11.00
CA HIS A 84 -8.81 4.73 -9.64
C HIS A 84 -8.95 6.03 -8.83
N GLY A 85 -9.70 7.02 -9.35
CA GLY A 85 -9.97 8.30 -8.68
C GLY A 85 -8.78 9.25 -8.61
N GLY A 86 -7.86 9.21 -9.58
CA GLY A 86 -6.74 10.14 -9.68
C GLY A 86 -6.21 10.24 -11.11
N TRP A 87 -5.22 11.09 -11.31
CA TRP A 87 -4.51 11.30 -12.58
C TRP A 87 -3.17 10.55 -12.60
N LEU A 88 -2.48 10.61 -13.75
CA LEU A 88 -1.14 10.02 -13.89
C LEU A 88 -0.15 10.39 -12.78
N PRO A 89 0.01 11.66 -12.32
CA PRO A 89 0.94 11.96 -11.25
C PRO A 89 0.52 11.34 -9.91
N ASP A 90 -0.78 11.09 -9.68
CA ASP A 90 -1.25 10.36 -8.49
C ASP A 90 -0.88 8.87 -8.54
N GLU A 91 -0.87 8.26 -9.73
CA GLU A 91 -0.36 6.90 -9.93
C GLU A 91 1.13 6.82 -9.53
N ILE A 92 1.93 7.82 -9.93
CA ILE A 92 3.35 7.91 -9.57
C ILE A 92 3.52 8.10 -8.05
N ALA A 93 2.77 9.02 -7.43
CA ALA A 93 2.86 9.26 -5.99
C ALA A 93 2.48 8.02 -5.17
N ALA A 94 1.48 7.26 -5.63
CA ALA A 94 1.06 6.01 -5.01
C ALA A 94 2.17 4.96 -5.04
N LEU A 95 2.76 4.76 -6.22
CA LEU A 95 3.87 3.84 -6.41
C LEU A 95 5.09 4.26 -5.59
N LEU A 96 5.46 5.54 -5.61
CA LEU A 96 6.57 6.07 -4.81
C LEU A 96 6.34 5.85 -3.31
N SER A 97 5.08 5.99 -2.85
CA SER A 97 4.70 5.74 -1.45
C SER A 97 4.91 4.28 -1.07
N LEU A 98 4.42 3.33 -1.89
CA LEU A 98 4.65 1.90 -1.68
C LEU A 98 6.14 1.57 -1.71
N SER A 99 6.86 2.09 -2.70
CA SER A 99 8.28 1.81 -2.91
C SER A 99 9.15 2.23 -1.74
N LEU A 100 8.94 3.43 -1.20
CA LEU A 100 9.80 3.99 -0.16
C LEU A 100 9.22 3.82 1.25
N GLY A 101 7.97 3.35 1.34
CA GLY A 101 7.24 3.28 2.61
C GLY A 101 7.12 4.66 3.25
N ALA A 102 6.75 5.66 2.45
CA ALA A 102 6.67 7.07 2.82
C ALA A 102 5.38 7.70 2.29
N ARG A 103 4.94 8.80 2.90
CA ARG A 103 3.80 9.56 2.38
C ARG A 103 4.25 10.39 1.21
N PHE A 104 3.79 10.09 0.00
CA PHE A 104 3.86 11.03 -1.12
C PHE A 104 2.45 11.41 -1.56
N PHE A 105 2.31 12.60 -2.14
CA PHE A 105 1.06 13.08 -2.72
C PHE A 105 1.38 14.00 -3.89
N ALA A 106 0.72 13.83 -5.03
CA ALA A 106 1.02 14.62 -6.21
C ALA A 106 0.35 15.99 -6.15
N GLY A 107 1.06 17.03 -6.60
CA GLY A 107 0.47 18.31 -6.96
C GLY A 107 0.21 18.46 -8.44
N ASP A 108 -0.28 19.64 -8.83
CA ASP A 108 -0.43 20.04 -10.22
C ASP A 108 0.91 20.27 -10.91
N SER A 109 0.92 20.26 -12.25
CA SER A 109 2.13 20.60 -13.03
C SER A 109 2.65 21.99 -12.65
N ILE A 110 3.94 22.05 -12.30
CA ILE A 110 4.67 23.28 -11.97
C ILE A 110 5.47 23.85 -13.15
N ARG A 111 5.70 23.02 -14.18
CA ARG A 111 6.43 23.39 -15.40
C ARG A 111 6.02 22.47 -16.55
N ASP A 112 5.79 23.05 -17.73
CA ASP A 112 5.52 22.30 -18.95
C ASP A 112 6.60 22.58 -20.01
N PHE A 113 7.01 21.53 -20.72
CA PHE A 113 7.87 21.55 -21.89
C PHE A 113 7.04 20.99 -23.05
N ASP A 114 6.23 21.84 -23.67
CA ASP A 114 5.33 21.45 -24.74
C ASP A 114 5.75 22.08 -26.08
N SER A 115 5.22 21.53 -27.17
CA SER A 115 5.49 21.99 -28.53
C SER A 115 4.85 23.34 -28.87
N TYR A 116 4.04 23.90 -27.97
CA TYR A 116 3.34 25.18 -28.20
C TYR A 116 4.23 26.38 -27.86
N ASP A 117 5.39 26.16 -27.25
CA ASP A 117 6.35 27.20 -26.89
C ASP A 117 7.78 26.76 -27.25
N ASN A 118 8.61 27.71 -27.66
CA ASN A 118 10.02 27.46 -28.05
C ASN A 118 10.98 27.58 -26.85
N ASP A 119 10.49 27.54 -25.61
CA ASP A 119 11.31 27.68 -24.41
C ASP A 119 11.99 26.33 -24.05
N PRO A 120 13.31 26.16 -24.30
CA PRO A 120 14.01 24.92 -23.98
C PRO A 120 14.15 24.67 -22.48
N LEU A 121 13.93 25.69 -21.63
CA LEU A 121 13.99 25.57 -20.17
C LEU A 121 12.62 25.30 -19.53
N GLY A 122 11.58 25.17 -20.35
CA GLY A 122 10.22 24.88 -19.93
C GLY A 122 9.55 26.06 -19.22
N LYS A 123 8.25 26.21 -19.46
CA LYS A 123 7.47 27.34 -18.96
C LYS A 123 6.93 27.04 -17.56
N PRO A 124 7.19 27.91 -16.55
CA PRO A 124 6.55 27.79 -15.26
C PRO A 124 5.03 27.84 -15.39
N ARG A 125 4.35 26.92 -14.71
CA ARG A 125 2.90 26.85 -14.63
C ARG A 125 2.58 26.71 -13.16
N PHE A 126 1.79 27.62 -12.57
CA PHE A 126 1.36 27.41 -11.20
C PHE A 126 -0.15 27.20 -11.18
N ARG A 127 -0.56 26.01 -10.79
CA ARG A 127 -1.94 25.69 -10.41
C ARG A 127 -1.90 25.19 -8.97
N SER A 128 -2.80 25.70 -8.15
CA SER A 128 -2.96 25.29 -6.75
C SER A 128 -4.35 24.66 -6.58
N GLY A 129 -4.73 23.79 -7.51
CA GLY A 129 -6.01 23.08 -7.47
C GLY A 129 -5.96 21.83 -6.60
N VAL A 130 -4.76 21.31 -6.35
CA VAL A 130 -4.52 20.07 -5.61
C VAL A 130 -3.56 20.32 -4.45
N ALA A 131 -3.92 19.83 -3.25
CA ALA A 131 -3.12 19.93 -2.05
C ALA A 131 -3.17 18.61 -1.27
N PRO A 132 -2.12 18.25 -0.52
CA PRO A 132 -2.13 17.07 0.33
C PRO A 132 -3.25 17.17 1.38
N PRO A 133 -3.79 16.03 1.87
CA PRO A 133 -4.92 16.02 2.82
C PRO A 133 -4.64 16.79 4.12
N ILE A 134 -3.37 16.83 4.52
CA ILE A 134 -2.89 17.46 5.74
C ILE A 134 -1.59 18.20 5.39
N SER A 135 -1.43 19.42 5.89
CA SER A 135 -0.22 20.24 5.69
C SER A 135 0.85 20.04 6.76
N HIS A 136 0.48 19.46 7.91
CA HIS A 136 1.36 19.26 9.06
C HIS A 136 1.08 17.93 9.77
N ILE A 137 2.10 17.08 9.86
CA ILE A 137 2.02 15.75 10.49
C ILE A 137 2.58 15.84 11.92
N PRO A 138 1.82 15.40 12.95
CA PRO A 138 2.30 15.38 14.33
C PRO A 138 3.67 14.72 14.48
N THR A 139 4.56 15.36 15.23
CA THR A 139 5.95 14.88 15.40
C THR A 139 6.17 14.14 16.72
N GLN A 140 5.30 14.34 17.70
CA GLN A 140 5.33 13.61 18.96
C GLN A 140 4.53 12.31 18.84
N ARG A 141 5.08 11.22 19.38
CA ARG A 141 4.36 9.92 19.54
C ARG A 141 3.72 9.42 18.24
N ARG A 142 4.53 9.35 17.17
CA ARG A 142 4.11 8.85 15.86
C ARG A 142 3.71 7.39 15.90
N ILE A 143 2.61 7.07 15.26
CA ILE A 143 2.09 5.71 15.07
C ILE A 143 2.95 4.98 14.04
N LEU A 144 3.35 5.65 12.97
CA LEU A 144 4.23 5.11 11.93
C LEU A 144 5.57 5.87 11.88
N PRO A 145 6.48 5.65 12.84
CA PRO A 145 7.73 6.40 12.93
C PRO A 145 8.66 6.23 11.72
N GLU A 146 8.71 5.05 11.10
CA GLU A 146 9.56 4.76 9.93
C GLU A 146 9.10 5.45 8.63
N VAL A 147 7.82 5.84 8.55
CA VAL A 147 7.24 6.47 7.36
C VAL A 147 7.80 7.88 7.15
N CYS A 148 8.19 8.55 8.23
CA CYS A 148 8.68 9.92 8.20
C CYS A 148 10.21 10.03 8.12
N GLN A 149 10.93 8.90 8.08
CA GLN A 149 12.40 8.89 8.01
C GLN A 149 12.88 9.32 6.63
N SER A 150 14.13 9.75 6.55
CA SER A 150 14.79 10.07 5.27
C SER A 150 14.76 8.86 4.33
N LYS A 151 14.51 9.09 3.04
CA LYS A 151 14.43 8.04 2.01
C LYS A 151 15.45 8.25 0.90
N ASP A 152 16.04 7.19 0.38
CA ASP A 152 16.91 7.24 -0.79
C ASP A 152 16.09 7.03 -2.05
N LEU A 153 16.17 7.96 -3.01
CA LEU A 153 15.44 7.83 -4.28
C LEU A 153 15.95 6.66 -5.12
N ARG A 154 17.17 6.16 -4.87
CA ARG A 154 17.71 4.98 -5.56
C ARG A 154 17.08 3.66 -5.10
N ASP A 155 16.42 3.66 -3.94
CA ASP A 155 15.68 2.51 -3.41
C ASP A 155 14.29 2.35 -4.05
N VAL A 156 13.95 3.22 -5.01
CA VAL A 156 12.73 3.10 -5.79
C VAL A 156 12.79 1.82 -6.64
N CYS A 157 11.98 0.83 -6.28
CA CYS A 157 11.93 -0.49 -6.91
C CYS A 157 10.76 -0.60 -7.89
N PHE A 158 10.61 -1.75 -8.58
CA PHE A 158 9.52 -2.17 -9.49
C PHE A 158 9.22 -1.36 -10.77
N PHE A 159 9.65 -0.11 -10.87
CA PHE A 159 9.32 0.73 -12.03
C PHE A 159 9.94 0.23 -13.35
N ASN A 160 11.11 -0.42 -13.29
CA ASN A 160 11.85 -0.89 -14.47
C ASN A 160 11.03 -1.79 -15.42
N ASN A 161 10.07 -2.55 -14.88
CA ASN A 161 9.24 -3.47 -15.65
C ASN A 161 7.76 -3.07 -15.66
N PHE A 162 7.38 -1.95 -15.04
CA PHE A 162 5.98 -1.56 -14.92
C PHE A 162 5.28 -1.47 -16.28
N GLY A 163 5.94 -0.84 -17.28
CA GLY A 163 5.41 -0.75 -18.65
C GLY A 163 5.30 -2.09 -19.40
N LYS A 164 5.92 -3.16 -18.91
CA LYS A 164 5.86 -4.51 -19.52
C LYS A 164 4.76 -5.38 -18.92
N LEU A 165 4.16 -4.97 -17.80
CA LEU A 165 3.05 -5.70 -17.19
C LEU A 165 1.84 -5.72 -18.14
N SER A 166 0.92 -6.68 -17.96
CA SER A 166 -0.36 -6.57 -18.64
C SER A 166 -1.16 -5.39 -18.07
N PRO A 167 -2.00 -4.70 -18.86
CA PRO A 167 -2.79 -3.56 -18.38
C PRO A 167 -3.63 -3.88 -17.14
N ALA A 168 -4.22 -5.08 -17.08
CA ALA A 168 -5.04 -5.53 -15.96
C ALA A 168 -4.22 -5.68 -14.67
N ILE A 169 -3.00 -6.22 -14.76
CA ILE A 169 -2.10 -6.37 -13.59
C ILE A 169 -1.60 -5.00 -13.14
N ALA A 170 -1.16 -4.16 -14.08
CA ALA A 170 -0.69 -2.80 -13.78
C ALA A 170 -1.75 -1.97 -13.06
N GLU A 171 -3.01 -2.06 -13.49
CA GLU A 171 -4.14 -1.41 -12.82
C GLU A 171 -4.27 -1.86 -11.35
N LYS A 172 -4.14 -3.16 -11.06
CA LYS A 172 -4.23 -3.69 -9.70
C LYS A 172 -3.06 -3.25 -8.82
N VAL A 173 -1.85 -3.16 -9.40
CA VAL A 173 -0.67 -2.61 -8.73
C VAL A 173 -0.89 -1.13 -8.36
N ILE A 174 -1.48 -0.32 -9.26
CA ILE A 174 -1.84 1.06 -8.94
C ILE A 174 -2.90 1.12 -7.85
N GLN A 175 -3.97 0.33 -7.95
CA GLN A 175 -5.06 0.33 -6.98
C GLN A 175 -4.59 -0.04 -5.56
N CYS A 176 -3.76 -1.10 -5.42
CA CYS A 176 -3.22 -1.46 -4.11
C CYS A 176 -2.24 -0.40 -3.58
N SER A 177 -1.40 0.17 -4.44
CA SER A 177 -0.44 1.22 -4.07
C SER A 177 -1.15 2.49 -3.60
N ARG A 178 -2.25 2.87 -4.25
CA ARG A 178 -3.10 4.01 -3.84
C ARG A 178 -3.75 3.77 -2.50
N GLN A 179 -4.26 2.56 -2.28
CA GLN A 179 -4.87 2.21 -1.01
C GLN A 179 -3.84 2.24 0.14
N TYR A 180 -2.64 1.73 -0.11
CA TYR A 180 -1.50 1.80 0.81
C TYR A 180 -1.10 3.26 1.09
N GLN A 181 -0.91 4.09 0.06
CA GLN A 181 -0.60 5.52 0.17
C GLN A 181 -1.62 6.25 1.05
N ASN A 182 -2.91 6.05 0.79
CA ASN A 182 -3.97 6.69 1.56
C ASN A 182 -3.94 6.27 3.04
N ALA A 183 -3.62 4.99 3.32
CA ALA A 183 -3.47 4.50 4.68
C ALA A 183 -2.41 5.30 5.46
N LEU A 184 -1.27 5.59 4.81
CA LEU A 184 -0.19 6.35 5.45
C LEU A 184 -0.61 7.78 5.81
N TRP A 185 -1.39 8.44 4.95
CA TRP A 185 -1.88 9.80 5.19
C TRP A 185 -2.84 9.92 6.37
N VAL A 186 -3.64 8.88 6.64
CA VAL A 186 -4.60 8.89 7.76
C VAL A 186 -4.01 8.30 9.04
N ALA A 187 -2.88 7.60 8.98
CA ALA A 187 -2.36 6.79 10.09
C ALA A 187 -2.23 7.53 11.43
N GLU A 188 -1.76 8.79 11.42
CA GLU A 188 -1.49 9.54 12.65
C GLU A 188 -2.76 10.11 13.29
N ASN A 189 -3.82 10.34 12.50
CA ASN A 189 -5.08 10.95 12.98
C ASN A 189 -6.23 9.95 13.11
N ASN A 190 -6.21 8.89 12.33
CA ASN A 190 -7.22 7.84 12.29
C ASN A 190 -6.57 6.46 12.01
N PRO A 191 -5.86 5.90 13.01
CA PRO A 191 -5.20 4.60 12.88
C PRO A 191 -6.18 3.45 12.63
N GLU A 192 -7.43 3.53 13.12
CA GLU A 192 -8.46 2.54 12.84
C GLU A 192 -8.77 2.44 11.34
N LEU A 193 -8.87 3.59 10.65
CA LEU A 193 -9.02 3.63 9.20
C LEU A 193 -7.76 3.14 8.49
N CYS A 194 -6.56 3.48 8.99
CA CYS A 194 -5.30 2.99 8.43
C CYS A 194 -5.25 1.45 8.39
N TRP A 195 -5.64 0.77 9.47
CA TRP A 195 -5.77 -0.69 9.49
C TRP A 195 -6.64 -1.23 8.35
N LEU A 196 -7.84 -0.67 8.18
CA LEU A 196 -8.76 -1.06 7.12
C LEU A 196 -8.13 -0.86 5.74
N MET A 197 -7.48 0.28 5.52
CA MET A 197 -6.87 0.60 4.23
C MET A 197 -5.68 -0.30 3.89
N LEU A 198 -4.79 -0.58 4.85
CA LEU A 198 -3.69 -1.53 4.65
C LEU A 198 -4.19 -2.94 4.33
N ILE A 199 -5.22 -3.42 5.03
CA ILE A 199 -5.84 -4.72 4.75
C ILE A 199 -6.45 -4.72 3.34
N SER A 200 -7.19 -3.66 2.97
CA SER A 200 -7.76 -3.54 1.63
C SER A 200 -6.70 -3.48 0.53
N ALA A 201 -5.53 -2.88 0.77
CA ALA A 201 -4.43 -2.89 -0.18
C ALA A 201 -3.97 -4.32 -0.48
N ILE A 202 -3.82 -5.15 0.56
CA ILE A 202 -3.51 -6.58 0.43
C ILE A 202 -4.66 -7.34 -0.26
N GLU A 203 -5.92 -7.08 0.10
CA GLU A 203 -7.08 -7.73 -0.51
C GLU A 203 -7.16 -7.49 -2.03
N ILE A 204 -6.81 -6.28 -2.51
CA ILE A 204 -6.76 -5.97 -3.94
C ILE A 204 -5.72 -6.85 -4.65
N ALA A 205 -4.50 -6.92 -4.10
CA ALA A 205 -3.42 -7.74 -4.65
C ALA A 205 -3.72 -9.24 -4.60
N ALA A 206 -4.19 -9.73 -3.46
CA ALA A 206 -4.57 -11.12 -3.24
C ALA A 206 -5.67 -11.58 -4.20
N ASN A 207 -6.63 -10.71 -4.54
CA ASN A 207 -7.69 -11.04 -5.48
C ASN A 207 -7.19 -11.22 -6.90
N GLU A 208 -6.24 -10.40 -7.34
CA GLU A 208 -5.62 -10.54 -8.67
C GLU A 208 -4.68 -11.75 -8.71
N TRP A 209 -3.87 -11.96 -7.66
CA TRP A 209 -2.99 -13.13 -7.55
C TRP A 209 -3.75 -14.46 -7.59
N ALA A 210 -4.89 -14.55 -6.90
CA ALA A 210 -5.73 -15.74 -6.83
C ALA A 210 -6.87 -15.77 -7.85
N LYS A 211 -6.79 -15.02 -8.96
CA LYS A 211 -7.87 -14.88 -9.96
C LYS A 211 -8.26 -16.22 -10.59
N ASN A 212 -7.31 -17.14 -10.72
CA ASN A 212 -7.51 -18.50 -11.25
C ASN A 212 -7.65 -19.58 -10.16
N ASP A 213 -7.62 -19.23 -8.86
CA ASP A 213 -7.75 -20.23 -7.79
C ASP A 213 -9.23 -20.62 -7.65
N GLN A 214 -9.50 -21.91 -7.89
CA GLN A 214 -10.83 -22.48 -7.69
C GLN A 214 -11.13 -22.66 -6.21
N VAL A 215 -12.41 -22.63 -5.86
CA VAL A 215 -12.89 -22.87 -4.49
C VAL A 215 -12.50 -24.29 -4.10
N LYS A 216 -11.81 -24.43 -2.97
CA LYS A 216 -11.33 -25.71 -2.43
C LYS A 216 -11.84 -25.89 -1.02
N LEU A 217 -12.01 -27.14 -0.60
CA LEU A 217 -12.34 -27.49 0.79
C LEU A 217 -11.33 -26.88 1.80
N SER A 218 -10.07 -26.74 1.37
CA SER A 218 -9.00 -26.05 2.11
C SER A 218 -9.30 -24.58 2.43
N ASP A 219 -10.21 -23.93 1.70
CA ASP A 219 -10.58 -22.53 1.97
C ASP A 219 -11.43 -22.41 3.23
N LEU A 220 -12.26 -23.42 3.51
CA LEU A 220 -13.03 -23.52 4.75
C LEU A 220 -12.10 -23.77 5.93
N GLU A 221 -11.15 -24.71 5.79
CA GLU A 221 -10.11 -25.00 6.79
C GLU A 221 -9.26 -23.75 7.10
N THR A 222 -8.84 -23.01 6.08
CA THR A 222 -8.01 -21.80 6.25
C THR A 222 -8.79 -20.67 6.94
N SER A 223 -10.07 -20.51 6.63
CA SER A 223 -10.87 -19.36 7.10
C SER A 223 -11.54 -19.60 8.45
N TYR A 224 -11.93 -20.85 8.73
CA TYR A 224 -12.65 -21.25 9.94
C TYR A 224 -12.14 -22.60 10.46
N PRO A 225 -10.90 -22.67 10.98
CA PRO A 225 -10.27 -23.93 11.35
C PRO A 225 -11.04 -24.70 12.42
N GLU A 226 -11.55 -24.03 13.45
CA GLU A 226 -12.32 -24.67 14.53
C GLU A 226 -13.65 -25.27 14.02
N PHE A 227 -14.33 -24.58 13.10
CA PHE A 227 -15.55 -25.08 12.48
C PHE A 227 -15.26 -26.27 11.55
N TYR A 228 -14.17 -26.19 10.80
CA TYR A 228 -13.70 -27.29 9.95
C TYR A 228 -13.38 -28.54 10.78
N GLU A 229 -12.66 -28.39 11.90
CA GLU A 229 -12.37 -29.50 12.81
C GLU A 229 -13.65 -30.17 13.35
N GLU A 230 -14.67 -29.40 13.71
CA GLU A 230 -15.97 -29.95 14.14
C GLU A 230 -16.71 -30.67 13.00
N LEU A 231 -16.63 -30.17 11.76
CA LEU A 231 -17.22 -30.85 10.60
C LEU A 231 -16.50 -32.17 10.29
N VAL A 232 -15.17 -32.21 10.39
CA VAL A 232 -14.37 -33.42 10.16
C VAL A 232 -14.68 -34.50 11.21
N LYS A 233 -14.96 -34.13 12.46
CA LYS A 233 -15.36 -35.10 13.51
C LYS A 233 -16.64 -35.88 13.19
N ASN A 234 -17.49 -35.35 12.31
CA ASN A 234 -18.74 -36.01 11.89
C ASN A 234 -18.55 -37.00 10.74
N ASP A 235 -17.34 -37.10 10.17
CA ASP A 235 -16.92 -38.05 9.11
C ASP A 235 -17.90 -38.16 7.92
N ASN A 236 -18.54 -37.04 7.56
CA ASN A 236 -19.52 -36.98 6.47
C ASN A 236 -19.04 -36.04 5.36
N GLN A 237 -18.44 -36.63 4.33
CA GLN A 237 -17.88 -35.90 3.19
C GLN A 237 -18.90 -35.04 2.43
N ASN A 238 -20.17 -35.46 2.40
CA ASN A 238 -21.21 -34.68 1.72
C ASN A 238 -21.54 -33.40 2.49
N ILE A 239 -21.55 -33.45 3.82
CA ILE A 239 -21.76 -32.27 4.66
C ILE A 239 -20.56 -31.32 4.58
N LEU A 240 -19.34 -31.86 4.54
CA LEU A 240 -18.11 -31.09 4.34
C LEU A 240 -18.12 -30.34 2.99
N ASN A 241 -18.46 -31.02 1.90
CA ASN A 241 -18.55 -30.41 0.57
C ASN A 241 -19.66 -29.35 0.52
N LEU A 242 -20.85 -29.65 1.04
CA LEU A 242 -21.97 -28.72 1.09
C LEU A 242 -21.63 -27.46 1.91
N ALA A 243 -20.95 -27.62 3.05
CA ALA A 243 -20.48 -26.49 3.84
C ALA A 243 -19.46 -25.66 3.06
N ALA A 244 -18.48 -26.28 2.41
CA ALA A 244 -17.49 -25.58 1.59
C ALA A 244 -18.14 -24.77 0.45
N GLU A 245 -19.12 -25.34 -0.25
CA GLU A 245 -19.87 -24.65 -1.31
C GLU A 245 -20.73 -23.50 -0.76
N THR A 246 -21.44 -23.74 0.36
CA THR A 246 -22.33 -22.74 0.98
C THR A 246 -21.55 -21.53 1.49
N PHE A 247 -20.41 -21.76 2.13
CA PHE A 247 -19.58 -20.70 2.71
C PHE A 247 -18.57 -20.12 1.71
N ALA A 248 -18.44 -20.70 0.51
CA ALA A 248 -17.49 -20.27 -0.52
C ALA A 248 -17.44 -18.75 -0.76
N PRO A 249 -18.57 -18.01 -0.84
CA PRO A 249 -18.53 -16.56 -1.06
C PRO A 249 -17.83 -15.79 0.06
N ILE A 250 -17.91 -16.29 1.30
CA ILE A 250 -17.38 -15.64 2.50
C ILE A 250 -15.95 -16.12 2.79
N THR A 251 -15.69 -17.41 2.67
CA THR A 251 -14.37 -18.01 2.91
C THR A 251 -13.36 -17.65 1.83
N LYS A 252 -13.81 -17.39 0.60
CA LYS A 252 -12.89 -17.11 -0.51
C LYS A 252 -12.08 -15.82 -0.30
N ALA A 253 -12.70 -14.74 0.18
CA ALA A 253 -11.98 -13.49 0.44
C ALA A 253 -10.93 -13.65 1.54
N THR A 254 -11.32 -14.25 2.67
CA THR A 254 -10.44 -14.52 3.81
C THR A 254 -9.30 -15.48 3.43
N SER A 255 -9.62 -16.59 2.75
CA SER A 255 -8.63 -17.58 2.32
C SER A 255 -7.62 -16.98 1.33
N LYS A 256 -8.07 -16.18 0.36
CA LYS A 256 -7.16 -15.46 -0.55
C LYS A 256 -6.22 -14.52 0.19
N PHE A 257 -6.75 -13.72 1.12
CA PHE A 257 -5.94 -12.84 1.96
C PHE A 257 -4.88 -13.64 2.75
N MET A 258 -5.30 -14.71 3.42
CA MET A 258 -4.42 -15.54 4.24
C MET A 258 -3.33 -16.26 3.42
N LYS A 259 -3.70 -16.87 2.29
CA LYS A 259 -2.77 -17.54 1.36
C LYS A 259 -1.76 -16.55 0.78
N PHE A 260 -2.22 -15.39 0.33
CA PHE A 260 -1.37 -14.35 -0.24
C PHE A 260 -0.38 -13.80 0.78
N CYS A 261 -0.85 -13.47 1.99
CA CYS A 261 0.05 -13.05 3.07
C CYS A 261 1.07 -14.14 3.40
N LYS A 262 0.67 -15.41 3.46
CA LYS A 262 1.59 -16.52 3.74
C LYS A 262 2.68 -16.66 2.66
N GLU A 263 2.32 -16.46 1.40
CA GLU A 263 3.23 -16.57 0.26
C GLU A 263 4.28 -15.46 0.27
N PHE A 264 3.86 -14.21 0.45
CA PHE A 264 4.73 -13.04 0.27
C PHE A 264 5.27 -12.43 1.58
N SER A 265 4.91 -12.97 2.74
CA SER A 265 5.51 -12.53 3.99
C SER A 265 7.01 -12.80 4.02
N PRO A 266 7.82 -11.88 4.59
CA PRO A 266 9.26 -12.07 4.67
C PRO A 266 9.61 -13.32 5.49
N LYS A 267 10.72 -14.01 5.16
CA LYS A 267 11.12 -15.24 5.89
C LYS A 267 11.50 -14.96 7.35
N GLN A 268 11.96 -13.75 7.63
CA GLN A 268 12.35 -13.26 8.94
C GLN A 268 12.02 -11.76 9.04
N LEU A 269 11.86 -11.25 10.26
CA LEU A 269 11.79 -9.81 10.46
C LEU A 269 13.23 -9.27 10.50
N GLU A 270 13.59 -8.40 9.56
CA GLU A 270 14.91 -7.75 9.49
C GLU A 270 15.18 -6.78 10.64
N GLN A 271 14.17 -6.44 11.45
CA GLN A 271 14.42 -5.81 12.75
C GLN A 271 15.10 -6.84 13.67
N GLU A 272 16.42 -7.02 13.52
CA GLU A 272 17.28 -7.94 14.29
C GLU A 272 17.11 -7.81 15.82
N ASN A 273 16.50 -6.71 16.30
CA ASN A 273 16.33 -6.42 17.72
C ASN A 273 14.87 -6.31 18.18
N SER A 274 13.89 -6.70 17.37
CA SER A 274 12.50 -6.46 17.69
C SER A 274 12.03 -7.22 18.93
N LYS A 275 11.79 -6.49 20.02
CA LYS A 275 11.21 -7.06 21.24
C LYS A 275 9.69 -7.19 21.05
N GLY A 276 9.16 -8.41 21.15
CA GLY A 276 7.76 -8.64 21.46
C GLY A 276 7.00 -9.62 20.55
N PHE A 277 7.18 -9.59 19.22
CA PHE A 277 6.49 -10.54 18.34
C PHE A 277 7.40 -11.73 18.04
N LYS A 278 6.97 -12.93 18.43
CA LYS A 278 7.68 -14.16 18.07
C LYS A 278 7.32 -14.50 16.62
N TYR A 279 8.23 -14.20 15.70
CA TYR A 279 7.99 -14.42 14.28
C TYR A 279 8.15 -15.89 13.90
N THR A 280 7.03 -16.56 13.67
CA THR A 280 6.95 -17.90 13.08
C THR A 280 5.77 -17.92 12.11
N SER A 281 5.81 -18.79 11.10
CA SER A 281 4.71 -18.92 10.14
C SER A 281 3.36 -19.14 10.84
N THR A 282 3.33 -20.03 11.84
CA THR A 282 2.13 -20.33 12.64
C THR A 282 1.62 -19.11 13.42
N GLN A 283 2.51 -18.37 14.09
CA GLN A 283 2.09 -17.20 14.88
C GLN A 283 1.66 -16.04 13.99
N LEU A 284 2.31 -15.85 12.85
CA LEU A 284 1.90 -14.87 11.86
C LEU A 284 0.52 -15.20 11.29
N SER A 285 0.26 -16.45 10.90
CA SER A 285 -1.07 -16.87 10.43
C SER A 285 -2.15 -16.65 11.50
N LYS A 286 -1.87 -16.99 12.76
CA LYS A 286 -2.80 -16.71 13.86
C LYS A 286 -3.08 -15.21 14.02
N ALA A 287 -2.03 -14.39 14.00
CA ALA A 287 -2.14 -12.95 14.12
C ALA A 287 -2.95 -12.31 12.97
N LEU A 288 -2.68 -12.72 11.73
CA LEU A 288 -3.42 -12.27 10.55
C LEU A 288 -4.89 -12.66 10.60
N GLY A 289 -5.21 -13.87 11.07
CA GLY A 289 -6.58 -14.31 11.31
C GLY A 289 -7.31 -13.40 12.32
N THR A 290 -6.66 -13.07 13.43
CA THR A 290 -7.21 -12.11 14.42
C THR A 290 -7.42 -10.72 13.81
N ILE A 291 -6.45 -10.20 13.06
CA ILE A 291 -6.53 -8.88 12.39
C ILE A 291 -7.69 -8.85 11.40
N TYR A 292 -7.86 -9.90 10.59
CA TYR A 292 -8.93 -9.99 9.62
C TYR A 292 -10.31 -10.05 10.30
N ASN A 293 -10.41 -10.75 11.44
CA ASN A 293 -11.62 -10.76 12.26
C ASN A 293 -11.97 -9.35 12.80
N HIS A 294 -10.97 -8.57 13.24
CA HIS A 294 -11.18 -7.17 13.63
C HIS A 294 -11.67 -6.31 12.48
N ARG A 295 -11.10 -6.48 11.27
CA ARG A 295 -11.59 -5.80 10.06
C ARG A 295 -13.04 -6.14 9.77
N SER A 296 -13.43 -7.41 9.89
CA SER A 296 -14.81 -7.85 9.72
C SER A 296 -15.75 -7.17 10.72
N LYS A 297 -15.39 -7.16 12.01
CA LYS A 297 -16.18 -6.49 13.07
C LYS A 297 -16.28 -4.97 12.86
N ALA A 298 -15.21 -4.32 12.41
CA ALA A 298 -15.21 -2.89 12.13
C ALA A 298 -16.17 -2.52 11.00
N LEU A 299 -16.21 -3.31 9.93
CA LEU A 299 -17.04 -3.03 8.76
C LEU A 299 -18.51 -3.44 8.93
N HIS A 300 -18.78 -4.51 9.69
CA HIS A 300 -20.14 -5.08 9.79
C HIS A 300 -20.85 -4.76 11.11
N SER A 301 -20.10 -4.55 12.20
CA SER A 301 -20.66 -4.27 13.52
C SER A 301 -20.32 -2.86 14.01
N GLY A 302 -19.53 -2.09 13.26
CA GLY A 302 -19.09 -0.76 13.66
C GLY A 302 -18.15 -0.75 14.87
N ILE A 303 -17.59 -1.91 15.26
CA ILE A 303 -16.67 -2.02 16.40
C ILE A 303 -15.27 -1.69 15.90
N PRO A 304 -14.66 -0.56 16.32
CA PRO A 304 -13.36 -0.14 15.81
C PRO A 304 -12.25 -1.13 16.16
N PHE A 305 -11.12 -1.01 15.46
CA PHE A 305 -9.91 -1.75 15.81
C PHE A 305 -9.53 -1.51 17.28
N PRO A 306 -8.96 -2.51 17.99
CA PRO A 306 -8.55 -2.37 19.37
C PRO A 306 -7.65 -1.15 19.60
N ALA A 307 -8.02 -0.28 20.54
CA ALA A 307 -7.26 0.94 20.84
C ALA A 307 -5.76 0.69 21.14
N PRO A 308 -5.34 -0.40 21.80
CA PRO A 308 -3.92 -0.70 21.99
C PRO A 308 -3.15 -0.96 20.69
N MET A 309 -3.80 -1.48 19.64
CA MET A 309 -3.18 -1.71 18.33
C MET A 309 -3.05 -0.43 17.50
N CYS A 310 -3.81 0.61 17.87
CA CYS A 310 -3.86 1.92 17.24
C CYS A 310 -2.94 2.96 17.91
N SER A 311 -2.22 2.56 18.96
CA SER A 311 -1.30 3.44 19.68
C SER A 311 0.09 3.43 19.03
N TYR A 312 0.87 4.48 19.28
CA TYR A 312 2.28 4.51 18.88
C TYR A 312 3.05 3.35 19.52
N PRO A 313 4.04 2.78 18.82
CA PRO A 313 4.86 1.71 19.38
C PRO A 313 5.71 2.25 20.53
N ASP A 314 5.79 1.49 21.62
CA ASP A 314 6.75 1.77 22.68
C ASP A 314 8.18 1.71 22.12
N LYS A 315 9.07 2.57 22.61
CA LYS A 315 10.46 2.62 22.16
C LYS A 315 11.39 2.31 23.33
N TYR A 316 12.15 1.22 23.22
CA TYR A 316 13.13 0.79 24.21
C TYR A 316 14.50 0.69 23.55
N GLU A 317 15.49 1.42 24.06
CA GLU A 317 16.89 1.36 23.56
C GLU A 317 17.00 1.59 22.04
N GLY A 318 16.18 2.48 21.49
CA GLY A 318 16.17 2.77 20.05
C GLY A 318 15.27 1.86 19.21
N VAL A 319 14.78 0.75 19.77
CA VAL A 319 13.96 -0.24 19.07
C VAL A 319 12.49 -0.04 19.37
N TYR A 320 11.65 -0.14 18.34
CA TYR A 320 10.20 -0.12 18.48
C TYR A 320 9.66 -1.49 18.89
N GLY A 321 8.85 -1.52 19.94
CA GLY A 321 8.07 -2.70 20.30
C GLY A 321 7.12 -3.07 19.16
N GLN A 322 6.86 -4.36 19.00
CA GLN A 322 6.04 -4.89 17.90
C GLN A 322 4.62 -5.29 18.31
N VAL A 323 4.41 -5.49 19.60
CA VAL A 323 3.13 -5.88 20.19
C VAL A 323 2.73 -4.86 21.24
N PRO A 324 1.44 -4.52 21.36
CA PRO A 324 0.96 -3.77 22.52
C PRO A 324 1.09 -4.61 23.80
N ASN A 325 0.82 -4.02 24.97
CA ASN A 325 0.83 -4.75 26.25
C ASN A 325 -0.11 -5.98 26.22
N GLN A 326 0.47 -7.18 26.23
CA GLN A 326 -0.26 -8.45 26.09
C GLN A 326 -0.86 -8.99 27.41
N LEU A 327 -0.58 -8.36 28.57
CA LEU A 327 -1.11 -8.80 29.87
C LEU A 327 -2.60 -8.49 30.09
N GLY A 328 -3.22 -7.82 29.11
CA GLY A 328 -4.59 -7.32 29.19
C GLY A 328 -4.62 -5.80 29.34
N VAL A 329 -5.52 -5.17 28.58
CA VAL A 329 -5.65 -3.70 28.55
C VAL A 329 -7.11 -3.31 28.70
N TYR A 330 -7.39 -2.39 29.62
CA TYR A 330 -8.67 -1.70 29.73
C TYR A 330 -8.50 -0.24 29.33
N THR A 331 -9.21 0.20 28.29
CA THR A 331 -9.24 1.62 27.88
C THR A 331 -10.48 1.91 27.04
N LYS A 332 -10.88 3.19 26.99
CA LYS A 332 -12.05 3.67 26.22
C LYS A 332 -13.34 2.83 26.44
N GLY A 333 -13.51 2.26 27.64
CA GLY A 333 -14.68 1.46 28.01
C GLY A 333 -14.68 0.01 27.49
N ALA A 334 -13.57 -0.51 26.97
CA ALA A 334 -13.44 -1.89 26.51
C ALA A 334 -12.18 -2.57 27.09
N THR A 335 -12.20 -3.90 27.07
CA THR A 335 -11.12 -4.76 27.55
C THR A 335 -10.64 -5.66 26.42
N TRP A 336 -9.33 -5.81 26.28
CA TRP A 336 -8.70 -6.73 25.34
C TRP A 336 -7.70 -7.61 26.08
N VAL A 337 -7.71 -8.91 25.82
CA VAL A 337 -6.65 -9.83 26.25
C VAL A 337 -5.56 -9.92 25.19
N GLY A 338 -4.37 -10.43 25.51
CA GLY A 338 -3.25 -10.47 24.56
C GLY A 338 -3.59 -11.11 23.20
N SER A 339 -4.38 -12.20 23.19
CA SER A 339 -4.80 -12.84 21.94
C SER A 339 -5.63 -11.96 21.01
N ASP A 340 -6.24 -10.90 21.52
CA ASP A 340 -7.02 -9.93 20.73
C ASP A 340 -6.13 -8.87 20.07
N ILE A 341 -4.90 -8.68 20.53
CA ILE A 341 -4.04 -7.55 20.13
C ILE A 341 -2.67 -8.03 19.64
N PRO A 342 -2.61 -8.83 18.57
CA PRO A 342 -1.44 -9.65 18.25
C PRO A 342 -0.21 -8.85 17.79
N MET A 343 -0.38 -7.62 17.30
CA MET A 343 0.69 -6.71 16.92
C MET A 343 0.16 -5.28 16.82
N ASN A 344 1.07 -4.29 16.81
CA ASN A 344 0.72 -2.90 16.58
C ASN A 344 0.70 -2.53 15.09
N LEU A 345 0.14 -1.36 14.78
CA LEU A 345 0.03 -0.85 13.42
C LEU A 345 1.39 -0.61 12.76
N HIS A 346 2.42 -0.29 13.54
CA HIS A 346 3.78 -0.11 13.03
C HIS A 346 4.35 -1.39 12.40
N LEU A 347 4.26 -2.53 13.11
CA LEU A 347 4.66 -3.82 12.56
C LEU A 347 3.78 -4.24 11.38
N PHE A 348 2.47 -4.03 11.46
CA PHE A 348 1.58 -4.41 10.37
C PHE A 348 1.79 -3.58 9.10
N HIS A 349 2.12 -2.29 9.23
CA HIS A 349 2.55 -1.45 8.12
C HIS A 349 3.79 -2.02 7.43
N PHE A 350 4.83 -2.38 8.21
CA PHE A 350 6.04 -3.02 7.67
C PHE A 350 5.69 -4.30 6.90
N LEU A 351 4.93 -5.20 7.51
CA LEU A 351 4.51 -6.46 6.88
C LEU A 351 3.70 -6.21 5.60
N THR A 352 2.76 -5.27 5.62
CA THR A 352 1.94 -4.92 4.46
C THR A 352 2.80 -4.48 3.30
N ARG A 353 3.78 -3.59 3.55
CA ARG A 353 4.70 -3.12 2.52
C ARG A 353 5.53 -4.27 1.95
N GLU A 354 6.14 -5.09 2.80
CA GLU A 354 6.96 -6.22 2.36
C GLU A 354 6.16 -7.24 1.55
N ILE A 355 4.94 -7.57 1.98
CA ILE A 355 4.02 -8.47 1.26
C ILE A 355 3.69 -7.91 -0.13
N LEU A 356 3.31 -6.63 -0.21
CA LEU A 356 2.95 -6.00 -1.48
C LEU A 356 4.17 -5.89 -2.41
N LEU A 357 5.33 -5.49 -1.90
CA LEU A 357 6.56 -5.43 -2.69
C LEU A 357 7.02 -6.82 -3.14
N GLY A 358 6.87 -7.85 -2.30
CA GLY A 358 7.15 -9.24 -2.67
C GLY A 358 6.29 -9.70 -3.85
N TRP A 359 4.99 -9.38 -3.82
CA TRP A 359 4.11 -9.65 -4.94
C TRP A 359 4.50 -8.88 -6.20
N VAL A 360 4.71 -7.56 -6.09
CA VAL A 360 5.08 -6.75 -7.26
C VAL A 360 6.39 -7.25 -7.89
N LYS A 361 7.38 -7.63 -7.09
CA LYS A 361 8.63 -8.23 -7.59
C LYS A 361 8.40 -9.57 -8.29
N SER A 362 7.47 -10.39 -7.81
CA SER A 362 7.13 -11.67 -8.47
C SER A 362 6.48 -11.52 -9.85
N LEU A 363 6.03 -10.31 -10.20
CA LEU A 363 5.50 -9.99 -11.53
C LEU A 363 6.62 -9.68 -12.54
N GLU A 364 7.86 -9.56 -12.10
CA GLU A 364 9.01 -9.40 -12.99
C GLU A 364 9.25 -10.73 -13.73
N PRO A 365 9.49 -10.70 -15.05
CA PRO A 365 9.90 -11.90 -15.77
C PRO A 365 11.20 -12.44 -15.16
N GLU A 366 11.32 -13.76 -14.99
CA GLU A 366 12.62 -14.39 -14.73
C GLU A 366 13.54 -13.99 -15.90
N GLY A 367 14.62 -13.27 -15.57
CA GLY A 367 15.57 -12.71 -16.54
C GLY A 367 16.40 -13.76 -17.25
#